data_AF-A0A519RG96-F1
#
_entry.id   AF-A0A519RG96-F1
#
_cell.length_a   1.000
_cell.length_b   1.000
_cell.length_c   1.000
_cell.angle_alpha   90.00
_cell.angle_beta   90.00
_cell.angle_gamma   90.00
#
_symmetry.space_group_name_H-M   'P 1'
#
loop_
_entity.id
_entity.type
_entity.pdbx_description
1 polymer ?
#
loop_
_entity_poly.entity_id
_entity_poly.type
_entity_poly.pdbx_seq_one_letter_code
_entity_poly.pdbx_strand_id
1 'polypeptide(L)'
;VMKVKKVEISAFRIFEDPKNATFDFRLNNGEPADFISLYAPNGFGKTSFYDAVEWCMTNNVHRFWQNERVTKESLNTLHELSDKEKITLLKNTNVPKSTIPYVSIETDAGINKRELKIHGKRKNDINERDDFENETFRSVILSQEWISGFLKESNGEDRYKLFMKNPDLVELDEYYKQLFILISANNENAGAIHNAIKDIKKKYQRLL
;
A
#
# COMPACT_ATOMS: atom_id res chain seq x y z
N VAL A 1 -5.09 -19.57 0.34
CA VAL A 1 -5.47 -18.24 -0.20
C VAL A 1 -6.87 -17.95 0.29
N MET A 2 -7.07 -16.81 0.95
CA MET A 2 -8.36 -16.37 1.50
C MET A 2 -9.30 -15.97 0.36
N LYS A 3 -10.53 -16.51 0.35
CA LYS A 3 -11.55 -16.16 -0.66
C LYS A 3 -12.59 -15.22 -0.07
N VAL A 4 -12.87 -14.12 -0.78
CA VAL A 4 -13.93 -13.17 -0.42
C VAL A 4 -15.28 -13.69 -0.90
N LYS A 5 -16.24 -13.79 0.01
CA LYS A 5 -17.61 -14.27 -0.26
C LYS A 5 -18.58 -13.12 -0.47
N LYS A 6 -18.52 -12.10 0.41
CA LYS A 6 -19.47 -10.99 0.39
C LYS A 6 -18.78 -9.71 0.88
N VAL A 7 -19.10 -8.58 0.28
CA VAL A 7 -18.69 -7.25 0.72
C VAL A 7 -19.92 -6.37 0.89
N GLU A 8 -20.07 -5.76 2.05
CA GLU A 8 -21.16 -4.85 2.40
C GLU A 8 -20.58 -3.50 2.80
N ILE A 9 -21.02 -2.43 2.13
CA ILE A 9 -20.44 -1.09 2.27
C ILE A 9 -21.56 -0.12 2.65
N SER A 10 -21.36 0.67 3.71
CA SER A 10 -22.34 1.64 4.18
C SER A 10 -21.69 3.00 4.40
N ALA A 11 -22.32 4.06 3.89
CA ALA A 11 -21.89 5.45 4.05
C ALA A 11 -20.40 5.73 3.74
N PHE A 12 -19.85 5.02 2.75
CA PHE A 12 -18.42 5.07 2.40
C PHE A 12 -18.22 5.50 0.94
N ARG A 13 -17.47 6.57 0.73
CA ARG A 13 -17.22 7.25 -0.54
C ARG A 13 -18.51 7.50 -1.30
N ILE A 14 -18.73 6.84 -2.44
CA ILE A 14 -19.95 7.01 -3.24
C ILE A 14 -21.11 6.14 -2.77
N PHE A 15 -20.87 5.18 -1.88
CA PHE A 15 -21.89 4.25 -1.40
C PHE A 15 -22.64 4.86 -0.22
N GLU A 16 -23.95 5.02 -0.36
CA GLU A 16 -24.82 5.63 0.65
C GLU A 16 -25.43 4.56 1.55
N ASP A 17 -26.22 3.66 0.95
CA ASP A 17 -26.99 2.61 1.64
C ASP A 17 -26.43 1.21 1.31
N PRO A 18 -26.15 0.37 2.32
CA PRO A 18 -25.70 -1.01 2.12
C PRO A 18 -26.63 -1.86 1.26
N LYS A 19 -27.92 -1.55 1.18
CA LYS A 19 -28.87 -2.24 0.29
C LYS A 19 -28.45 -2.20 -1.18
N ASN A 20 -27.83 -1.10 -1.60
CA ASN A 20 -27.37 -0.90 -2.97
C ASN A 20 -25.85 -1.09 -3.13
N ALA A 21 -25.17 -1.43 -2.04
CA ALA A 21 -23.71 -1.52 -1.95
C ALA A 21 -23.28 -2.84 -1.27
N THR A 22 -24.05 -3.90 -1.54
CA THR A 22 -23.75 -5.27 -1.15
C THR A 22 -23.37 -6.08 -2.40
N PHE A 23 -22.19 -6.66 -2.36
CA PHE A 23 -21.61 -7.48 -3.42
C PHE A 23 -21.49 -8.91 -2.90
N ASP A 24 -22.35 -9.81 -3.36
CA ASP A 24 -22.26 -11.24 -3.07
C ASP A 24 -21.55 -11.93 -4.24
N PHE A 25 -20.44 -12.60 -3.94
CA PHE A 25 -19.59 -13.28 -4.90
C PHE A 25 -19.75 -14.79 -4.87
N ARG A 26 -20.78 -15.29 -4.19
CA ARG A 26 -21.09 -16.72 -4.19
C ARG A 26 -21.77 -17.12 -5.49
N LEU A 27 -21.45 -18.33 -5.93
CA LEU A 27 -22.17 -19.04 -6.97
C LEU A 27 -23.49 -19.59 -6.40
N ASN A 28 -24.36 -20.12 -7.26
CA ASN A 28 -25.67 -20.67 -6.86
C ASN A 28 -25.59 -21.81 -5.81
N ASN A 29 -24.43 -22.47 -5.69
CA ASN A 29 -24.17 -23.50 -4.70
C ASN A 29 -23.66 -22.94 -3.34
N GLY A 30 -23.52 -21.62 -3.20
CA GLY A 30 -23.02 -20.96 -1.99
C GLY A 30 -21.50 -20.82 -1.91
N GLU A 31 -20.75 -21.40 -2.84
CA GLU A 31 -19.28 -21.32 -2.87
C GLU A 31 -18.82 -19.98 -3.47
N PRO A 32 -17.74 -19.36 -2.95
CA PRO A 32 -17.17 -18.15 -3.53
C PRO A 32 -16.62 -18.42 -4.93
N ALA A 33 -16.93 -17.54 -5.88
CA ALA A 33 -16.41 -17.60 -7.24
C ALA A 33 -14.88 -17.42 -7.27
N ASP A 34 -14.21 -18.16 -8.16
CA ASP A 34 -12.75 -18.09 -8.34
C ASP A 34 -12.31 -16.85 -9.14
N PHE A 35 -13.20 -16.32 -9.98
CA PHE A 35 -12.94 -15.15 -10.80
C PHE A 35 -14.18 -14.26 -10.86
N ILE A 36 -14.00 -12.98 -10.54
CA ILE A 36 -15.06 -11.97 -10.54
C ILE A 36 -14.56 -10.78 -11.35
N SER A 37 -15.40 -10.30 -12.27
CA SER A 37 -15.15 -9.06 -13.01
C SER A 37 -16.17 -8.00 -12.60
N LEU A 38 -15.70 -6.90 -12.04
CA LEU A 38 -16.53 -5.73 -11.72
C LEU A 38 -16.53 -4.77 -12.90
N TYR A 39 -17.64 -4.74 -13.64
CA TYR A 39 -17.83 -3.85 -14.78
C TYR A 39 -18.85 -2.76 -14.47
N ALA A 40 -18.43 -1.49 -14.66
CA ALA A 40 -19.30 -0.33 -14.55
C ALA A 40 -18.68 0.86 -15.30
N PRO A 41 -19.45 1.91 -15.68
CA PRO A 41 -18.89 3.13 -16.25
C PRO A 41 -17.99 3.90 -15.27
N ASN A 42 -17.30 4.93 -15.76
CA ASN A 42 -16.50 5.81 -14.91
C ASN A 42 -17.39 6.58 -13.93
N GLY A 43 -16.94 6.75 -12.69
CA GLY A 43 -17.73 7.39 -11.62
C GLY A 43 -18.70 6.47 -10.86
N PHE A 44 -18.94 5.24 -11.31
CA PHE A 44 -19.87 4.29 -10.65
C PHE A 44 -19.28 3.54 -9.44
N GLY A 45 -18.12 3.97 -8.93
CA GLY A 45 -17.59 3.45 -7.66
C GLY A 45 -16.73 2.21 -7.74
N LYS A 46 -16.27 1.78 -8.93
CA LYS A 46 -15.28 0.69 -9.04
C LYS A 46 -14.07 0.94 -8.15
N THR A 47 -13.48 2.13 -8.27
CA THR A 47 -12.35 2.55 -7.45
C THR A 47 -12.70 2.65 -5.97
N SER A 48 -13.91 3.16 -5.66
CA SER A 48 -14.42 3.24 -4.29
C SER A 48 -14.66 1.88 -3.64
N PHE A 49 -15.02 0.87 -4.43
CA PHE A 49 -15.15 -0.51 -3.96
C PHE A 49 -13.78 -1.04 -3.51
N TYR A 50 -12.74 -0.87 -4.33
CA TYR A 50 -11.39 -1.29 -3.95
C TYR A 50 -10.88 -0.55 -2.71
N ASP A 51 -11.19 0.74 -2.56
CA ASP A 51 -10.87 1.48 -1.33
C ASP A 51 -11.54 0.90 -0.10
N ALA A 52 -12.81 0.55 -0.21
CA ALA A 52 -13.58 0.01 0.90
C ALA A 52 -12.97 -1.33 1.34
N VAL A 53 -12.62 -2.18 0.38
CA VAL A 53 -12.00 -3.48 0.64
C VAL A 53 -10.63 -3.31 1.28
N GLU A 54 -9.76 -2.47 0.70
CA GLU A 54 -8.42 -2.19 1.22
C GLU A 54 -8.48 -1.59 2.63
N TRP A 55 -9.34 -0.59 2.83
CA TRP A 55 -9.50 0.08 4.11
C TRP A 55 -10.03 -0.84 5.20
N CYS A 56 -11.01 -1.70 4.90
CA CYS A 56 -11.54 -2.65 5.86
C CYS A 56 -10.44 -3.58 6.38
N MET A 57 -9.60 -4.09 5.46
CA MET A 57 -8.57 -5.07 5.77
C MET A 57 -7.31 -4.46 6.39
N THR A 58 -6.96 -3.22 6.03
CA THR A 58 -5.64 -2.65 6.36
C THR A 58 -5.68 -1.37 7.19
N ASN A 59 -6.87 -0.84 7.48
CA ASN A 59 -7.08 0.47 8.10
C ASN A 59 -6.53 1.65 7.27
N ASN A 60 -6.21 1.43 6.01
CA ASN A 60 -5.57 2.42 5.15
C ASN A 60 -6.01 2.25 3.69
N VAL A 61 -5.81 3.29 2.88
CA VAL A 61 -6.00 3.27 1.43
C VAL A 61 -4.69 3.72 0.83
N HIS A 62 -3.89 2.78 0.32
CA HIS A 62 -2.50 3.01 -0.05
C HIS A 62 -2.33 4.12 -1.07
N ARG A 63 -3.26 4.24 -2.03
CA ARG A 63 -3.16 5.26 -3.08
C ARG A 63 -3.18 6.70 -2.56
N PHE A 64 -3.79 6.94 -1.39
CA PHE A 64 -3.75 8.25 -0.76
C PHE A 64 -2.38 8.61 -0.19
N TRP A 65 -1.52 7.63 0.02
CA TRP A 65 -0.24 7.81 0.70
C TRP A 65 0.97 7.59 -0.21
N GLN A 66 0.76 7.40 -1.51
CA GLN A 66 1.87 7.26 -2.47
C GLN A 66 2.83 8.45 -2.45
N ASN A 67 2.29 9.66 -2.28
CA ASN A 67 3.08 10.86 -2.03
C ASN A 67 2.59 11.54 -0.76
N GLU A 68 3.06 11.03 0.37
CA GLU A 68 2.68 11.49 1.70
C GLU A 68 2.79 13.01 1.86
N ARG A 69 3.85 13.63 1.32
CA ARG A 69 4.05 15.08 1.38
C ARG A 69 2.92 15.83 0.65
N VAL A 70 2.64 15.46 -0.60
CA VAL A 70 1.59 16.09 -1.41
C VAL A 70 0.21 15.87 -0.78
N THR A 71 -0.05 14.68 -0.24
CA THR A 71 -1.31 14.39 0.45
C THR A 71 -1.48 15.25 1.69
N LYS A 72 -0.44 15.35 2.54
CA LYS A 72 -0.48 16.20 3.75
C LYS A 72 -0.65 17.67 3.42
N GLU A 73 0.05 18.17 2.39
CA GLU A 73 -0.12 19.55 1.89
C GLU A 73 -1.58 19.79 1.43
N SER A 74 -2.11 18.88 0.60
CA SER A 74 -3.48 18.97 0.08
C SER A 74 -4.53 18.95 1.19
N LEU A 75 -4.36 18.09 2.20
CA LEU A 75 -5.25 18.03 3.36
C LEU A 75 -5.21 19.32 4.18
N ASN A 76 -4.03 19.91 4.38
CA ASN A 76 -3.95 21.18 5.10
C ASN A 76 -4.65 22.31 4.34
N THR A 77 -4.43 22.41 3.02
CA THR A 77 -5.10 23.40 2.17
C THR A 77 -6.61 23.21 2.17
N LEU A 78 -7.11 21.97 2.02
CA LEU A 78 -8.54 21.68 2.08
C LEU A 78 -9.14 22.05 3.43
N HIS A 79 -8.43 21.82 4.53
CA HIS A 79 -8.88 22.14 5.88
C HIS A 79 -8.95 23.66 6.11
N GLU A 80 -8.04 24.42 5.51
CA GLU A 80 -8.10 25.89 5.52
C GLU A 80 -9.27 26.42 4.70
N LEU A 81 -9.53 25.82 3.53
CA LEU A 81 -10.65 26.18 2.66
C LEU A 81 -12.02 25.78 3.22
N SER A 82 -12.07 24.74 4.06
CA SER A 82 -13.31 24.27 4.70
C SER A 82 -13.59 24.97 6.03
N ASP A 83 -13.08 26.18 6.26
CA ASP A 83 -13.25 26.92 7.53
C ASP A 83 -12.83 26.12 8.77
N LYS A 84 -11.79 25.28 8.64
CA LYS A 84 -11.33 24.35 9.68
C LYS A 84 -12.37 23.29 10.07
N GLU A 85 -13.38 23.08 9.23
CA GLU A 85 -14.18 21.87 9.28
C GLU A 85 -13.34 20.66 8.94
N LYS A 86 -13.82 19.51 9.40
CA LYS A 86 -13.15 18.24 9.22
C LYS A 86 -13.38 17.70 7.82
N ILE A 87 -12.30 17.34 7.14
CA ILE A 87 -12.33 16.77 5.80
C ILE A 87 -12.87 15.35 5.84
N THR A 88 -13.79 15.04 4.93
CA THR A 88 -14.34 13.69 4.76
C THR A 88 -13.96 13.15 3.38
N LEU A 89 -13.05 12.18 3.36
CA LEU A 89 -12.58 11.48 2.16
C LEU A 89 -13.16 10.07 2.08
N LEU A 90 -13.37 9.42 3.23
CA LEU A 90 -13.93 8.08 3.34
C LEU A 90 -15.42 8.11 3.58
N LYS A 91 -15.91 9.01 4.44
CA LYS A 91 -17.34 9.14 4.72
C LYS A 91 -18.07 9.74 3.53
N ASN A 92 -19.19 9.12 3.14
CA ASN A 92 -20.10 9.69 2.15
C ASN A 92 -20.76 10.96 2.71
N THR A 93 -20.77 12.03 1.93
CA THR A 93 -21.30 13.36 2.34
C THR A 93 -22.81 13.50 2.19
N ASN A 94 -23.46 12.61 1.43
CA ASN A 94 -24.91 12.63 1.20
C ASN A 94 -25.69 11.97 2.36
N VAL A 95 -25.00 11.25 3.25
CA VAL A 95 -25.64 10.62 4.40
C VAL A 95 -25.66 11.53 5.62
N PRO A 96 -26.61 11.35 6.57
CA PRO A 96 -26.63 12.11 7.81
C PRO A 96 -25.30 12.04 8.57
N LYS A 97 -24.92 13.15 9.22
CA LYS A 97 -23.68 13.23 10.03
C LYS A 97 -23.64 12.19 11.16
N SER A 98 -24.79 11.74 11.65
CA SER A 98 -24.95 10.67 12.65
C SER A 98 -24.66 9.26 12.12
N THR A 99 -24.72 9.04 10.81
CA THR A 99 -24.48 7.72 10.21
C THR A 99 -23.00 7.34 10.38
N ILE A 100 -22.74 6.15 10.93
CA ILE A 100 -21.39 5.60 11.10
C ILE A 100 -21.05 4.79 9.84
N PRO A 101 -20.06 5.21 9.03
CA PRO A 101 -19.61 4.42 7.89
C PRO A 101 -19.03 3.09 8.34
N TYR A 102 -19.29 2.04 7.58
CA TYR A 102 -18.67 0.74 7.80
C TYR A 102 -18.47 -0.03 6.51
N VAL A 103 -17.52 -0.96 6.56
CA VAL A 103 -17.31 -1.98 5.55
C VAL A 103 -17.23 -3.32 6.26
N SER A 104 -17.96 -4.31 5.74
CA SER A 104 -17.95 -5.69 6.22
C SER A 104 -17.58 -6.62 5.07
N ILE A 105 -16.56 -7.45 5.28
CA ILE A 105 -16.06 -8.43 4.32
C ILE A 105 -16.20 -9.80 4.94
N GLU A 106 -17.03 -10.63 4.33
CA GLU A 106 -17.11 -12.04 4.64
C GLU A 106 -16.12 -12.82 3.76
N THR A 107 -15.35 -13.69 4.39
CA THR A 107 -14.36 -14.57 3.76
C THR A 107 -14.60 -16.02 4.18
N ASP A 108 -13.82 -16.94 3.61
CA ASP A 108 -13.70 -18.31 4.11
C ASP A 108 -13.13 -18.40 5.54
N ALA A 109 -12.29 -17.46 5.95
CA ALA A 109 -11.68 -17.41 7.28
C ALA A 109 -12.56 -16.73 8.36
N GLY A 110 -13.63 -16.01 7.96
CA GLY A 110 -14.51 -15.29 8.87
C GLY A 110 -14.96 -13.94 8.34
N ILE A 111 -15.49 -13.10 9.24
CA ILE A 111 -16.02 -11.77 8.92
C ILE A 111 -15.10 -10.70 9.49
N ASN A 112 -14.60 -9.83 8.61
CA ASN A 112 -13.88 -8.61 8.99
C ASN A 112 -14.83 -7.43 8.84
N LYS A 113 -15.15 -6.76 9.94
CA LYS A 113 -15.98 -5.55 9.93
C LYS A 113 -15.20 -4.37 10.51
N ARG A 114 -15.12 -3.28 9.75
CA ARG A 114 -14.51 -2.02 10.19
C ARG A 114 -15.53 -0.91 10.16
N GLU A 115 -15.61 -0.19 11.27
CA GLU A 115 -16.44 1.02 11.42
C GLU A 115 -15.54 2.24 11.52
N LEU A 116 -15.93 3.31 10.82
CA LEU A 116 -15.16 4.55 10.79
C LEU A 116 -15.43 5.35 12.07
N LYS A 117 -14.65 5.03 13.11
CA LYS A 117 -14.66 5.76 14.38
C LYS A 117 -13.73 6.93 14.30
N ILE A 118 -14.26 8.12 14.06
CA ILE A 118 -13.41 9.30 13.94
C ILE A 118 -13.28 9.98 15.30
N HIS A 119 -12.10 9.85 15.90
CA HIS A 119 -11.76 10.55 17.15
C HIS A 119 -11.70 12.07 16.92
N GLY A 120 -12.37 12.83 17.79
CA GLY A 120 -12.79 14.22 17.54
C GLY A 120 -11.72 15.27 17.28
N LYS A 121 -10.42 14.97 17.49
CA LYS A 121 -9.32 15.90 17.19
C LYS A 121 -8.70 15.71 15.80
N ARG A 122 -9.11 14.70 15.02
CA ARG A 122 -8.56 14.47 13.68
C ARG A 122 -9.15 15.46 12.67
N LYS A 123 -8.27 16.06 11.85
CA LYS A 123 -8.62 16.99 10.76
C LYS A 123 -9.31 16.32 9.58
N ASN A 124 -9.09 15.02 9.40
CA ASN A 124 -9.67 14.21 8.34
C ASN A 124 -10.11 12.83 8.88
N ASP A 125 -10.75 12.06 8.02
CA ASP A 125 -11.25 10.72 8.33
C ASP A 125 -10.38 9.58 7.76
N ILE A 126 -9.22 9.90 7.16
CA ILE A 126 -8.24 8.90 6.76
C ILE A 126 -7.24 8.64 7.89
N ASN A 127 -6.55 7.51 7.81
CA ASN A 127 -5.54 7.15 8.78
C ASN A 127 -4.16 7.61 8.31
N GLU A 128 -3.56 8.55 9.04
CA GLU A 128 -2.22 9.10 8.75
C GLU A 128 -1.08 8.32 9.42
N ARG A 129 -1.42 7.31 10.23
CA ARG A 129 -0.44 6.51 10.97
C ARG A 129 -0.05 5.26 10.19
N ASP A 130 1.16 4.80 10.43
CA ASP A 130 1.68 3.51 9.95
C ASP A 130 1.23 2.33 10.84
N ASP A 131 0.06 2.42 11.49
CA ASP A 131 -0.57 1.31 12.21
C ASP A 131 -1.36 0.42 11.24
N PHE A 132 -0.66 -0.08 10.22
CA PHE A 132 -1.24 -0.95 9.21
C PHE A 132 -1.60 -2.30 9.81
N GLU A 133 -2.80 -2.76 9.49
CA GLU A 133 -3.24 -4.12 9.77
C GLU A 133 -3.07 -4.97 8.50
N ASN A 134 -2.82 -6.27 8.66
CA ASN A 134 -2.78 -7.24 7.56
C ASN A 134 -1.92 -6.78 6.35
N GLU A 135 -0.63 -6.49 6.59
CA GLU A 135 0.29 -6.00 5.55
C GLU A 135 0.35 -6.94 4.33
N THR A 136 0.21 -8.25 4.54
CA THR A 136 0.17 -9.25 3.47
C THR A 136 -1.01 -9.04 2.51
N PHE A 137 -2.11 -8.44 2.96
CA PHE A 137 -3.24 -8.11 2.08
C PHE A 137 -2.92 -6.95 1.13
N ARG A 138 -2.02 -6.03 1.51
CA ARG A 138 -1.58 -4.95 0.62
C ARG A 138 -0.84 -5.47 -0.59
N SER A 139 -0.08 -6.56 -0.46
CA SER A 139 0.58 -7.19 -1.62
C SER A 139 -0.40 -7.89 -2.56
N VAL A 140 -1.64 -8.15 -2.15
CA VAL A 140 -2.66 -8.81 -2.98
C VAL A 140 -3.47 -7.79 -3.79
N ILE A 141 -3.63 -6.55 -3.30
CA ILE A 141 -4.37 -5.51 -4.02
C ILE A 141 -3.44 -4.73 -4.97
N LEU A 142 -3.65 -4.94 -6.28
CA LEU A 142 -2.98 -4.18 -7.33
C LEU A 142 -3.88 -3.02 -7.78
N SER A 143 -3.77 -1.88 -7.11
CA SER A 143 -4.49 -0.67 -7.54
C SER A 143 -3.91 -0.13 -8.86
N GLN A 144 -4.74 0.56 -9.65
CA GLN A 144 -4.30 1.19 -10.90
C GLN A 144 -3.14 2.17 -10.68
N GLU A 145 -3.16 2.91 -9.56
CA GLU A 145 -2.08 3.82 -9.19
C GLU A 145 -0.84 3.08 -8.71
N TRP A 146 -0.96 1.87 -8.15
CA TRP A 146 0.20 1.06 -7.79
C TRP A 146 0.95 0.59 -9.04
N ILE A 147 0.22 0.05 -10.03
CA ILE A 147 0.79 -0.34 -11.32
C ILE A 147 1.41 0.88 -12.02
N SER A 148 0.69 1.99 -12.04
CA SER A 148 1.20 3.22 -12.64
C SER A 148 2.42 3.76 -11.91
N GLY A 149 2.44 3.71 -10.58
CA GLY A 149 3.56 4.11 -9.74
C GLY A 149 4.79 3.24 -10.00
N PHE A 150 4.63 1.91 -10.01
CA PHE A 150 5.71 0.97 -10.35
C PHE A 150 6.28 1.20 -11.76
N LEU A 151 5.43 1.47 -12.75
CA LEU A 151 5.87 1.74 -14.12
C LEU A 151 6.51 3.12 -14.29
N LYS A 152 6.04 4.12 -13.55
CA LYS A 152 6.50 5.51 -13.62
C LYS A 152 7.61 5.84 -12.62
N GLU A 153 7.94 4.95 -11.70
CA GLU A 153 9.05 5.10 -10.76
C GLU A 153 10.31 5.48 -11.56
N SER A 154 10.81 6.67 -11.25
CA SER A 154 11.79 7.40 -12.04
C SER A 154 13.20 6.84 -11.88
N ASN A 155 13.46 6.09 -10.80
CA ASN A 155 14.75 5.48 -10.49
C ASN A 155 14.64 3.95 -10.44
N GLY A 156 15.55 3.26 -11.13
CA GLY A 156 15.63 1.79 -11.12
C GLY A 156 15.92 1.20 -9.74
N GLU A 157 16.55 1.96 -8.85
CA GLU A 157 16.82 1.53 -7.47
C GLU A 157 15.54 1.38 -6.64
N ASP A 158 14.60 2.33 -6.75
CA ASP A 158 13.36 2.30 -5.99
C ASP A 158 12.45 1.17 -6.50
N ARG A 159 12.43 0.97 -7.82
CA ARG A 159 11.75 -0.17 -8.45
C ARG A 159 12.31 -1.51 -7.97
N TYR A 160 13.63 -1.62 -7.89
CA TYR A 160 14.28 -2.80 -7.35
C TYR A 160 13.85 -3.05 -5.90
N LYS A 161 13.91 -2.02 -5.04
CA LYS A 161 13.48 -2.13 -3.64
C LYS A 161 12.02 -2.56 -3.52
N LEU A 162 11.13 -1.98 -4.33
CA LEU A 162 9.71 -2.32 -4.33
C LEU A 162 9.48 -3.76 -4.81
N PHE A 163 10.19 -4.21 -5.84
CA PHE A 163 10.10 -5.56 -6.36
C PHE A 163 10.62 -6.62 -5.37
N MET A 164 11.73 -6.33 -4.68
CA MET A 164 12.34 -7.24 -3.70
C MET A 164 11.59 -7.33 -2.37
N LYS A 165 10.59 -6.47 -2.13
CA LYS A 165 9.65 -6.61 -0.99
C LYS A 165 8.69 -7.79 -1.15
N ASN A 166 8.66 -8.46 -2.31
CA ASN A 166 7.90 -9.68 -2.50
C ASN A 166 8.42 -10.76 -1.52
N PRO A 167 7.57 -11.36 -0.66
CA PRO A 167 7.99 -12.39 0.31
C PRO A 167 8.82 -13.52 -0.29
N ASP A 168 8.54 -13.92 -1.54
CA ASP A 168 9.25 -14.99 -2.23
C ASP A 168 10.66 -14.61 -2.68
N LEU A 169 10.99 -13.31 -2.68
CA LEU A 169 12.25 -12.76 -3.17
C LEU A 169 13.13 -12.15 -2.07
N VAL A 170 12.61 -12.01 -0.85
CA VAL A 170 13.34 -11.38 0.27
C VAL A 170 14.65 -12.09 0.55
N GLU A 171 14.65 -13.42 0.62
CA GLU A 171 15.84 -14.21 0.90
C GLU A 171 16.91 -14.08 -0.21
N LEU A 172 16.46 -14.02 -1.48
CA LEU A 172 17.33 -13.82 -2.64
C LEU A 172 17.96 -12.42 -2.63
N ASP A 173 17.18 -11.39 -2.30
CA ASP A 173 17.66 -10.00 -2.19
C ASP A 173 18.70 -9.86 -1.08
N GLU A 174 18.46 -10.45 0.09
CA GLU A 174 19.42 -10.48 1.19
C GLU A 174 20.72 -11.16 0.78
N TYR A 175 20.64 -12.33 0.13
CA TYR A 175 21.81 -13.04 -0.37
C TYR A 175 22.61 -12.19 -1.37
N TYR A 176 21.94 -11.58 -2.35
CA TYR A 176 22.57 -10.72 -3.34
C TYR A 176 23.30 -9.53 -2.69
N LYS A 177 22.67 -8.86 -1.72
CA LYS A 177 23.27 -7.75 -0.97
C LYS A 177 24.50 -8.19 -0.19
N GLN A 178 24.46 -9.33 0.49
CA GLN A 178 25.61 -9.87 1.21
C GLN A 178 26.78 -10.19 0.27
N LEU A 179 26.48 -10.79 -0.89
CA LEU A 179 27.48 -11.15 -1.89
C LEU A 179 28.14 -9.89 -2.47
N PHE A 180 27.35 -8.84 -2.75
CA PHE A 180 27.87 -7.54 -3.20
C PHE A 180 28.81 -6.88 -2.18
N ILE A 181 28.45 -6.92 -0.89
CA ILE A 181 29.30 -6.42 0.20
C ILE A 181 30.62 -7.20 0.25
N LEU A 182 30.56 -8.54 0.15
CA LEU A 182 31.75 -9.40 0.18
C LEU A 182 32.69 -9.12 -0.99
N ILE A 183 32.14 -8.99 -2.21
CA ILE A 183 32.93 -8.63 -3.40
C ILE A 183 33.60 -7.28 -3.22
N SER A 184 32.87 -6.29 -2.71
CA SER A 184 33.40 -4.94 -2.49
C SER A 184 34.57 -4.95 -1.50
N ALA A 185 34.40 -5.65 -0.36
CA ALA A 185 35.46 -5.80 0.64
C ALA A 185 36.70 -6.54 0.09
N ASN A 186 36.49 -7.58 -0.73
CA ASN A 186 37.60 -8.30 -1.35
C ASN A 186 38.36 -7.44 -2.36
N ASN A 187 37.67 -6.63 -3.14
CA ASN A 187 38.29 -5.71 -4.09
C ASN A 187 39.12 -4.63 -3.38
N GLU A 188 38.63 -4.08 -2.27
CA GLU A 188 39.38 -3.12 -1.45
C GLU A 188 40.66 -3.76 -0.87
N ASN A 189 40.55 -4.96 -0.31
CA ASN A 189 41.69 -5.70 0.22
C ASN A 189 42.73 -6.02 -0.87
N ALA A 190 42.27 -6.48 -2.04
CA ALA A 190 43.15 -6.74 -3.17
C ALA A 190 43.87 -5.48 -3.65
N GLY A 191 43.16 -4.34 -3.71
CA GLY A 191 43.74 -3.03 -4.02
C GLY A 191 44.81 -2.59 -3.00
N ALA A 192 44.53 -2.77 -1.70
CA ALA A 192 45.48 -2.46 -0.63
C ALA A 192 46.76 -3.30 -0.73
N ILE A 193 46.62 -4.61 -0.95
CA ILE A 193 47.75 -5.53 -1.15
C ILE A 193 48.55 -5.14 -2.41
N HIS A 194 47.88 -4.83 -3.51
CA HIS A 194 48.54 -4.40 -4.75
C HIS A 194 49.37 -3.13 -4.55
N ASN A 195 48.83 -2.14 -3.83
CA ASN A 195 49.55 -0.91 -3.49
C ASN A 195 50.75 -1.19 -2.58
N ALA A 196 50.61 -2.04 -1.57
CA ALA A 196 51.72 -2.43 -0.70
C ALA A 196 52.85 -3.11 -1.48
N ILE A 197 52.54 -4.01 -2.41
CA ILE A 197 53.53 -4.65 -3.30
C ILE A 197 54.26 -3.60 -4.15
N LYS A 198 53.53 -2.62 -4.70
CA LYS A 198 54.10 -1.55 -5.53
C LYS A 198 55.07 -0.68 -4.72
N ASP A 199 54.75 -0.37 -3.47
CA ASP A 199 55.61 0.43 -2.60
C ASP A 199 56.86 -0.34 -2.17
N ILE A 200 56.75 -1.63 -1.87
CA ILE A 200 57.90 -2.50 -1.56
C ILE A 200 58.84 -2.58 -2.78
N LYS A 201 58.31 -2.77 -4.00
CA LYS A 201 59.12 -2.79 -5.23
C LYS A 201 59.86 -1.47 -5.46
N LYS A 202 59.19 -0.33 -5.24
CA LYS A 202 59.83 1.00 -5.31
C LYS A 202 60.96 1.16 -4.29
N LYS A 203 60.77 0.68 -3.06
CA LYS A 203 61.82 0.72 -2.02
C LYS A 203 63.01 -0.14 -2.41
N TYR A 204 62.77 -1.35 -2.93
CA TYR A 204 63.83 -2.25 -3.39
C TYR A 204 64.65 -1.66 -4.55
N GLN A 205 63.99 -1.06 -5.55
CA GLN A 205 64.68 -0.38 -6.66
C GLN A 205 65.52 0.83 -6.24
N ARG A 206 65.27 1.43 -5.07
CA ARG A 206 66.08 2.54 -4.55
C ARG A 206 67.30 2.07 -3.75
N LEU A 207 67.36 0.78 -3.39
CA LEU A 207 68.44 0.17 -2.61
C LEU A 207 69.49 -0.52 -3.50
N LEU A 208 69.18 -0.74 -4.78
CA LEU A 208 70.09 -1.17 -5.84
C LEU A 208 70.62 0.05 -6.59
#